data_AF-A0A0C3N991-F1
#
_entry.id   AF-A0A0C3N991-F1
#
_cell.length_a   1.000
_cell.length_b   1.000
_cell.length_c   1.000
_cell.angle_alpha   90.00
_cell.angle_beta   90.00
_cell.angle_gamma   90.00
#
_symmetry.space_group_name_H-M   'P 1'
#
loop_
_entity.id
_entity.type
_entity.pdbx_description
1 polymer ?
#
loop_
_entity_poly.entity_id
_entity_poly.type
_entity_poly.pdbx_seq_one_letter_code
_entity_poly.pdbx_strand_id
1 'polypeptide(L)'
;MDHLPSGTAAASNLPRNGAPGEMIRINYWNRYGRELSHEKKVFVLVHAIGHIIGLKHTNYLSLGETGILIPGTPQTDSYSVMNGGTAGIPWERFSEYDIIAVRRIYPQW
;
A
#
# COMPACT_ATOMS: atom_id res chain seq x y z
N MET A 1 5.24 21.46 10.88
CA MET A 1 4.43 20.35 10.36
C MET A 1 5.39 19.30 9.88
N ASP A 2 5.34 18.09 10.42
CA ASP A 2 6.32 17.05 10.09
C ASP A 2 6.07 16.54 8.67
N HIS A 3 6.86 17.06 7.74
CA HIS A 3 6.82 16.65 6.34
C HIS A 3 7.32 15.20 6.22
N LEU A 4 6.63 14.36 5.44
CA LEU A 4 7.15 13.05 5.07
C LEU A 4 8.48 13.22 4.30
N PRO A 5 9.38 12.22 4.32
CA PRO A 5 10.62 12.27 3.57
C PRO A 5 10.40 12.63 2.10
N SER A 6 11.37 13.33 1.51
CA SER A 6 11.32 13.69 0.08
C SER A 6 11.12 12.43 -0.77
N GLY A 7 10.11 12.43 -1.63
CA GLY A 7 9.79 11.29 -2.48
C GLY A 7 8.69 10.35 -1.97
N THR A 8 8.27 10.47 -0.72
CA THR A 8 7.19 9.66 -0.14
C THR A 8 5.82 10.24 -0.52
N ALA A 9 4.94 9.43 -1.11
CA ALA A 9 3.57 9.87 -1.44
C ALA A 9 2.60 9.74 -0.26
N ALA A 10 2.75 8.69 0.54
CA ALA A 10 2.03 8.51 1.78
C ALA A 10 2.83 7.63 2.74
N ALA A 11 2.48 7.71 4.02
CA ALA A 11 2.93 6.79 5.05
C ALA A 11 1.73 6.33 5.87
N SER A 12 1.75 5.06 6.28
CA SER A 12 0.71 4.45 7.11
C SER A 12 1.35 3.47 8.08
N ASN A 13 0.71 3.24 9.22
CA ASN A 13 1.12 2.23 10.17
C ASN A 13 0.40 0.90 9.94
N LEU A 14 1.05 -0.18 10.38
CA LEU A 14 0.49 -1.53 10.36
C LEU A 14 -0.42 -1.77 11.57
N PRO A 15 -1.31 -2.79 11.53
CA PRO A 15 -2.05 -3.26 12.70
C PRO A 15 -1.16 -3.54 13.90
N ARG A 16 -1.69 -3.30 15.09
CA ARG A 16 -1.02 -3.61 16.36
C ARG A 16 -2.01 -4.11 17.38
N ASN A 17 -1.67 -5.19 18.08
CA ASN A 17 -2.49 -5.79 19.15
C ASN A 17 -3.94 -6.13 18.70
N GLY A 18 -4.11 -6.58 17.45
CA GLY A 18 -5.42 -6.92 16.88
C GLY A 18 -6.26 -5.72 16.44
N ALA A 19 -5.80 -4.48 16.67
CA ALA A 19 -6.43 -3.27 16.15
C ALA A 19 -5.84 -2.90 14.78
N PRO A 20 -6.63 -2.27 13.88
CA PRO A 20 -6.12 -1.73 12.63
C PRO A 20 -5.08 -0.62 12.87
N GLY A 21 -4.28 -0.32 11.87
CA GLY A 21 -3.42 0.86 11.88
C GLY A 21 -4.24 2.13 12.14
N GLU A 22 -3.66 3.07 12.88
CA GLU A 22 -4.37 4.26 13.37
C GLU A 22 -4.19 5.52 12.50
N MET A 23 -3.26 5.51 11.53
CA MET A 23 -2.82 6.73 10.87
C MET A 23 -2.44 6.53 9.40
N ILE A 24 -2.96 7.42 8.56
CA ILE A 24 -2.50 7.66 7.19
C ILE A 24 -2.05 9.13 7.10
N ARG A 25 -0.83 9.35 6.59
CA ARG A 25 -0.32 10.66 6.17
C ARG A 25 -0.16 10.66 4.67
N ILE A 26 -0.69 11.68 4.00
CA ILE A 26 -0.64 11.80 2.54
C ILE A 26 0.11 13.09 2.18
N ASN A 27 1.08 12.98 1.29
CA ASN A 27 1.64 14.13 0.61
C ASN A 27 0.74 14.48 -0.58
N TYR A 28 0.15 15.66 -0.52
CA TYR A 28 -0.72 16.18 -1.59
C TYR A 28 0.03 16.40 -2.91
N TRP A 29 1.33 16.67 -2.80
CA TRP A 29 2.25 16.91 -3.88
C TRP A 29 3.11 15.67 -4.11
N ASN A 30 3.33 15.31 -5.37
CA ASN A 30 4.25 14.24 -5.73
C ASN A 30 5.71 14.66 -5.48
N ARG A 31 6.64 13.72 -5.68
CA ARG A 31 8.09 13.94 -5.53
C ARG A 31 8.70 15.04 -6.42
N TYR A 32 7.93 15.58 -7.37
CA TYR A 32 8.32 16.64 -8.30
C TYR A 32 7.59 17.97 -8.02
N GLY A 33 6.94 18.11 -6.86
CA GLY A 33 6.23 19.35 -6.49
C GLY A 33 4.98 19.61 -7.33
N ARG A 34 4.38 18.57 -7.92
CA ARG A 34 3.10 18.68 -8.65
C ARG A 34 1.99 17.97 -7.92
N GLU A 35 0.80 18.55 -7.95
CA GLU A 35 -0.39 17.94 -7.40
C GLU A 35 -0.67 16.58 -8.07
N LEU A 36 -1.02 15.58 -7.28
CA LEU A 36 -1.48 14.28 -7.80
C LEU A 36 -2.88 14.45 -8.42
N SER A 37 -3.13 13.83 -9.58
CA SER A 37 -4.51 13.74 -10.12
C SER A 37 -5.41 12.97 -9.15
N HIS A 38 -6.72 13.14 -9.28
CA HIS A 38 -7.70 12.50 -8.41
C HIS A 38 -7.50 10.97 -8.34
N GLU A 39 -7.33 10.32 -9.49
CA GLU A 39 -7.15 8.87 -9.60
C GLU A 39 -5.87 8.40 -8.90
N LYS A 40 -4.80 9.21 -8.92
CA LYS A 40 -3.55 8.90 -8.23
C LYS A 40 -3.69 9.07 -6.71
N LYS A 41 -4.46 10.07 -6.27
CA LYS A 41 -4.79 10.23 -4.84
C LYS A 41 -5.60 9.05 -4.33
N VAL A 42 -6.58 8.57 -5.12
CA VAL A 42 -7.34 7.35 -4.81
C VAL A 42 -6.41 6.15 -4.69
N PHE A 43 -5.52 5.93 -5.68
CA PHE A 43 -4.55 4.83 -5.62
C PHE A 43 -3.70 4.86 -4.35
N VAL A 44 -3.12 6.02 -4.02
CA VAL A 44 -2.29 6.20 -2.82
C VAL A 44 -3.09 5.92 -1.53
N LEU A 45 -4.36 6.33 -1.47
CA LEU A 45 -5.23 6.04 -0.33
C LEU A 45 -5.55 4.55 -0.23
N VAL A 46 -5.87 3.86 -1.34
CA VAL A 46 -6.12 2.41 -1.32
C VAL A 46 -4.88 1.65 -0.86
N HIS A 47 -3.71 2.01 -1.39
CA HIS A 47 -2.43 1.43 -0.98
C HIS A 47 -2.18 1.62 0.52
N ALA A 48 -2.37 2.84 1.03
CA ALA A 48 -2.19 3.14 2.44
C ALA A 48 -3.18 2.37 3.34
N ILE A 49 -4.43 2.21 2.91
CA ILE A 49 -5.43 1.37 3.63
C ILE A 49 -4.98 -0.09 3.67
N GLY A 50 -4.35 -0.60 2.60
CA GLY A 50 -3.78 -1.95 2.60
C GLY A 50 -2.80 -2.17 3.75
N HIS A 51 -1.93 -1.20 4.04
CA HIS A 51 -1.06 -1.25 5.21
C HIS A 51 -1.82 -1.17 6.53
N ILE A 52 -2.86 -0.32 6.63
CA ILE A 52 -3.71 -0.21 7.83
C ILE A 52 -4.33 -1.56 8.20
N ILE A 53 -4.64 -2.41 7.22
CA ILE A 53 -5.21 -3.74 7.41
C ILE A 53 -4.15 -4.86 7.37
N GLY A 54 -2.86 -4.53 7.39
CA GLY A 54 -1.77 -5.48 7.61
C GLY A 54 -1.13 -6.07 6.35
N LEU A 55 -1.46 -5.58 5.16
CA LEU A 55 -0.72 -5.92 3.95
C LEU A 55 0.62 -5.16 3.92
N LYS A 56 1.63 -5.79 3.34
CA LYS A 56 2.95 -5.20 3.06
C LYS A 56 3.21 -5.21 1.56
N HIS A 57 4.30 -4.57 1.15
CA HIS A 57 4.63 -4.48 -0.26
C HIS A 57 4.81 -5.85 -0.90
N THR A 58 4.31 -6.06 -2.11
CA THR A 58 4.52 -7.32 -2.84
C THR A 58 5.97 -7.52 -3.25
N ASN A 59 6.70 -6.43 -3.49
CA ASN A 59 8.13 -6.41 -3.81
C ASN A 59 9.03 -6.11 -2.59
N TYR A 60 8.58 -6.41 -1.36
CA TYR A 60 9.31 -6.10 -0.12
C TYR A 60 10.77 -6.55 -0.12
N LEU A 61 11.08 -7.72 -0.71
CA LEU A 61 12.46 -8.23 -0.80
C LEU A 61 13.37 -7.30 -1.62
N SER A 62 12.92 -6.77 -2.75
CA SER A 62 13.73 -5.88 -3.59
C SER A 62 13.87 -4.48 -2.98
N LEU A 63 12.93 -4.10 -2.11
CA LEU A 63 12.99 -2.86 -1.33
C LEU A 63 13.83 -2.99 -0.05
N GLY A 64 14.34 -4.19 0.27
CA GLY A 64 15.07 -4.45 1.52
C GLY A 64 14.18 -4.39 2.77
N GLU A 65 12.87 -4.53 2.59
CA GLU A 65 11.88 -4.55 3.67
C GLU A 65 11.70 -5.95 4.24
N THR A 66 11.07 -6.05 5.41
CA THR A 66 10.66 -7.35 6.00
C THR A 66 9.22 -7.67 5.65
N GLY A 67 8.91 -8.92 5.34
CA GLY A 67 7.57 -9.36 4.98
C GLY A 67 7.40 -10.86 5.15
N ILE A 68 6.15 -11.31 5.18
CA ILE A 68 5.76 -12.72 5.17
C ILE A 68 4.93 -12.91 3.91
N LEU A 69 5.31 -13.88 3.07
CA LEU A 69 4.55 -14.23 1.89
C LEU A 69 3.19 -14.81 2.30
N ILE A 70 2.11 -14.26 1.75
CA ILE A 70 0.76 -14.75 2.00
C ILE A 70 0.54 -16.02 1.17
N PRO A 71 0.11 -17.15 1.76
CA PRO A 71 -0.14 -18.37 1.00
C PRO A 71 -1.17 -18.14 -0.10
N GLY A 72 -0.85 -18.58 -1.32
CA GLY A 72 -1.72 -18.41 -2.50
C GLY A 72 -1.44 -17.16 -3.33
N THR A 73 -0.44 -16.34 -2.96
CA THR A 73 0.03 -15.20 -3.77
C THR A 73 1.45 -15.45 -4.30
N PRO A 74 1.85 -14.88 -5.44
CA PRO A 74 3.23 -14.94 -5.92
C PRO A 74 4.19 -14.13 -5.04
N GLN A 75 5.50 -14.37 -5.18
CA GLN A 75 6.54 -13.64 -4.44
C GLN A 75 6.53 -12.14 -4.72
N THR A 76 6.06 -11.73 -5.89
CA THR A 76 5.83 -10.34 -6.29
C THR A 76 4.63 -10.28 -7.22
N ASP A 77 3.89 -9.18 -7.17
CA ASP A 77 2.81 -8.87 -8.10
C ASP A 77 2.92 -7.38 -8.47
N SER A 78 3.33 -7.11 -9.70
CA SER A 78 3.55 -5.74 -10.18
C SER A 78 2.24 -4.95 -10.38
N TYR A 79 1.12 -5.65 -10.54
CA TYR A 79 -0.21 -5.06 -10.73
C TYR A 79 -0.96 -4.88 -9.42
N SER A 80 -0.46 -5.45 -8.32
CA SER A 80 -1.03 -5.28 -6.98
C SER A 80 -1.03 -3.81 -6.59
N VAL A 81 -2.11 -3.39 -5.94
CA VAL A 81 -2.19 -2.07 -5.31
C VAL A 81 -1.16 -1.92 -4.20
N MET A 82 -0.61 -3.02 -3.69
CA MET A 82 0.46 -3.09 -2.69
C MET A 82 1.86 -3.20 -3.31
N ASN A 83 2.04 -3.08 -4.62
CA ASN A 83 3.40 -3.03 -5.18
C ASN A 83 4.09 -1.71 -4.81
N GLY A 84 5.25 -1.74 -4.15
CA GLY A 84 5.93 -0.53 -3.67
C GLY A 84 6.56 0.27 -4.82
N GLY A 85 6.66 1.59 -4.64
CA GLY A 85 7.22 2.52 -5.63
C GLY A 85 6.26 2.95 -6.75
N THR A 86 4.96 2.66 -6.62
CA THR A 86 3.93 2.83 -7.65
C THR A 86 3.02 4.05 -7.46
N ALA A 87 3.28 4.92 -6.49
CA ALA A 87 2.41 6.05 -6.12
C ALA A 87 2.14 7.11 -7.22
N GLY A 88 2.70 6.95 -8.43
CA GLY A 88 2.44 7.78 -9.60
C GLY A 88 1.43 7.21 -10.61
N ILE A 89 0.95 5.99 -10.39
CA ILE A 89 0.03 5.26 -11.28
C ILE A 89 -1.43 5.60 -10.89
N PRO A 90 -2.34 5.79 -11.85
CA PRO A 90 -3.76 5.99 -11.54
C PRO A 90 -4.41 4.73 -10.97
N TRP A 91 -5.43 4.90 -10.15
CA TRP A 91 -6.27 3.80 -9.69
C TRP A 91 -7.02 3.15 -10.86
N GLU A 92 -6.99 1.81 -10.94
CA GLU A 92 -7.75 1.03 -11.92
C GLU A 92 -8.64 -0.01 -11.24
N ARG A 93 -8.01 -0.99 -10.55
CA ARG A 93 -8.67 -2.11 -9.88
C ARG A 93 -7.69 -2.80 -8.93
N PHE A 94 -8.22 -3.68 -8.09
CA PHE A 94 -7.42 -4.68 -7.38
C PHE A 94 -6.91 -5.77 -8.33
N SER A 95 -5.70 -6.28 -8.07
CA SER A 95 -5.23 -7.50 -8.72
C SER A 95 -5.97 -8.73 -8.17
N GLU A 96 -5.88 -9.85 -8.88
CA GLU A 96 -6.40 -11.14 -8.38
C GLU A 96 -5.78 -11.49 -7.01
N TYR A 97 -4.49 -11.21 -6.84
CA TYR A 97 -3.75 -11.56 -5.64
C TYR A 97 -3.98 -10.57 -4.49
N ASP A 98 -4.38 -9.33 -4.75
CA ASP A 98 -4.90 -8.43 -3.71
C ASP A 98 -6.15 -9.05 -3.05
N ILE A 99 -7.06 -9.59 -3.86
CA ILE A 99 -8.29 -10.22 -3.40
C ILE A 99 -7.99 -11.49 -2.60
N ILE A 100 -7.10 -12.35 -3.11
CA ILE A 100 -6.67 -13.57 -2.41
C ILE A 100 -5.99 -13.22 -1.09
N ALA A 101 -5.09 -12.24 -1.09
CA ALA A 101 -4.36 -11.81 0.10
C ALA A 101 -5.33 -11.37 1.21
N VAL A 102 -6.26 -10.46 0.90
CA VAL A 102 -7.26 -9.96 1.86
C VAL A 102 -8.13 -11.10 2.40
N ARG A 103 -8.64 -11.99 1.54
CA ARG A 103 -9.45 -13.15 1.96
C ARG A 103 -8.68 -14.11 2.87
N ARG A 104 -7.36 -14.18 2.72
CA ARG A 104 -6.52 -15.07 3.55
C ARG A 104 -6.29 -14.52 4.95
N ILE A 105 -6.12 -13.20 5.08
CA ILE A 105 -5.87 -12.55 6.38
C ILE A 105 -7.16 -12.12 7.10
N TYR A 106 -8.25 -11.93 6.36
CA TYR A 106 -9.60 -11.67 6.86
C TYR A 106 -10.59 -12.68 6.27
N PRO A 107 -10.59 -13.94 6.76
CA PRO A 107 -11.54 -14.94 6.30
C PRO A 107 -12.96 -14.51 6.64
N GLN A 108 -13.85 -14.63 5.65
CA GLN A 108 -15.30 -14.51 5.87
C GLN A 108 -15.74 -15.68 6.75
N TRP A 109 -16.59 -15.42 7.75
CA TRP A 109 -17.15 -16.45 8.63
C TRP A 109 -18.19 -17.29 7.92
#